data_AF-A0A8F1IFI4-F1
#
_entry.id   AF-A0A8F1IFI4-F1
#
_cell.length_a   1.000
_cell.length_b   1.000
_cell.length_c   1.000
_cell.angle_alpha   90.00
_cell.angle_beta   90.00
_cell.angle_gamma   90.00
#
_symmetry.space_group_name_H-M   'P 1'
#
loop_
_entity.id
_entity.type
_entity.pdbx_description
1 polymer ?
#
loop_
_entity_poly.entity_id
_entity_poly.type
_entity_poly.pdbx_seq_one_letter_code
_entity_poly.pdbx_strand_id
1 'polypeptide(L)'
;MRSAVRTWLAVPADEIEDLKKAHPPMNGHTPVIWDKEHKLWFARPGADLSRLDRWLPRPQDVSMNGSDPVTEFAQVLENAGLVLKELPVMDGKIHRVPTADDKKGQKSGAYRGFLDGRPAGWYRDYRSADDSPITWTFSGGEQTDPRARLHLKAHSMQRREDAERD
;
A
#
# COMPACT_ATOMS: atom_id res chain seq x y z
N MET A 1 -20.86 -3.21 16.51
CA MET A 1 -21.24 -2.12 15.56
C MET A 1 -21.30 -2.74 14.17
N ARG A 2 -22.39 -2.60 13.43
CA ARG A 2 -22.52 -3.26 12.11
C ARG A 2 -21.94 -2.38 11.02
N SER A 3 -21.14 -2.95 10.12
CA SER A 3 -20.60 -2.20 8.98
C SER A 3 -21.72 -1.81 8.01
N ALA A 4 -21.73 -0.55 7.56
CA ALA A 4 -22.66 -0.11 6.51
C ALA A 4 -22.15 -0.50 5.11
N VAL A 5 -20.84 -0.77 4.99
CA VAL A 5 -20.11 -1.04 3.74
C VAL A 5 -19.24 -2.28 3.92
N ARG A 6 -18.71 -2.83 2.82
CA ARG A 6 -17.71 -3.89 2.93
C ARG A 6 -16.45 -3.33 3.59
N THR A 7 -15.83 -4.12 4.45
CA THR A 7 -14.63 -3.72 5.19
C THR A 7 -13.52 -4.72 4.92
N TRP A 8 -12.40 -4.26 4.37
CA TRP A 8 -11.24 -5.11 4.14
C TRP A 8 -10.55 -5.46 5.47
N LEU A 9 -10.17 -6.72 5.63
CA LEU A 9 -9.61 -7.28 6.85
C LEU A 9 -8.16 -7.71 6.64
N ALA A 10 -7.33 -7.43 7.63
CA ALA A 10 -5.94 -7.83 7.71
C ALA A 10 -5.81 -9.13 8.50
N VAL A 11 -6.17 -10.25 7.87
CA VAL A 11 -6.22 -11.56 8.51
C VAL A 11 -4.96 -12.36 8.15
N PRO A 12 -4.06 -12.63 9.12
CA PRO A 12 -2.94 -13.54 8.95
C PRO A 12 -3.38 -14.94 8.53
N ALA A 13 -2.54 -15.67 7.80
CA ALA A 13 -2.89 -17.00 7.29
C ALA A 13 -3.16 -18.01 8.42
N ASP A 14 -2.49 -17.85 9.56
CA ASP A 14 -2.64 -18.62 10.79
C ASP A 14 -3.92 -18.29 11.58
N GLU A 15 -4.48 -17.09 11.43
CA GLU A 15 -5.70 -16.66 12.13
C GLU A 15 -6.99 -16.87 11.29
N ILE A 16 -6.90 -17.52 10.12
CA ILE A 16 -8.06 -17.76 9.22
C ILE A 16 -9.12 -18.64 9.90
N GLU A 17 -8.70 -19.65 10.67
CA GLU A 17 -9.64 -20.52 11.38
C GLU A 17 -10.37 -19.77 12.51
N ASP A 18 -9.65 -18.93 13.25
CA ASP A 18 -10.22 -18.05 14.28
C ASP A 18 -11.21 -17.06 13.68
N LEU A 19 -10.90 -16.48 12.51
CA LEU A 19 -11.81 -15.60 11.78
C LEU A 19 -13.13 -16.33 11.46
N LYS A 20 -13.05 -17.55 10.89
CA LYS A 20 -14.24 -18.34 10.56
C LYS A 20 -15.03 -18.76 11.80
N LYS A 21 -14.35 -19.01 12.92
CA LYS A 21 -14.98 -19.37 14.20
C LYS A 21 -15.67 -18.17 14.86
N ALA A 22 -15.08 -16.98 14.78
CA ALA A 22 -15.68 -15.74 15.25
C ALA A 22 -16.93 -15.35 14.42
N HIS A 23 -16.95 -15.76 13.15
CA HIS A 23 -17.98 -15.44 12.17
C HIS A 23 -18.47 -16.69 11.41
N PRO A 24 -19.19 -17.59 12.09
CA PRO A 24 -19.79 -18.73 11.43
C PRO A 24 -20.85 -18.28 10.41
N PRO A 25 -21.13 -19.10 9.38
CA PRO A 25 -22.20 -18.80 8.43
C PRO A 25 -23.53 -18.65 9.17
N MET A 26 -24.22 -17.54 8.93
CA MET A 26 -25.51 -17.24 9.55
C MET A 26 -26.55 -17.16 8.44
N ASN A 27 -27.63 -17.94 8.54
CA ASN A 27 -28.70 -17.98 7.53
C ASN A 27 -28.21 -18.31 6.10
N GLY A 28 -27.22 -19.20 5.96
CA GLY A 28 -26.66 -19.59 4.65
C GLY A 28 -25.73 -18.54 4.02
N HIS A 29 -25.45 -17.43 4.71
CA HIS A 29 -24.52 -16.40 4.27
C HIS A 29 -23.29 -16.35 5.17
N THR A 30 -22.10 -16.34 4.56
CA THR A 30 -20.84 -16.13 5.29
C THR A 30 -20.58 -14.62 5.40
N PRO A 31 -20.50 -14.06 6.62
CA PRO A 31 -20.32 -12.61 6.81
C PRO A 31 -18.91 -12.13 6.44
N VAL A 32 -17.93 -13.02 6.34
CA VAL A 32 -16.57 -12.76 5.86
C VAL A 32 -16.28 -13.59 4.61
N ILE A 33 -15.65 -12.99 3.61
CA ILE A 33 -15.36 -13.64 2.32
C ILE A 33 -13.91 -13.42 1.96
N TRP A 34 -13.29 -14.46 1.40
CA TRP A 34 -11.98 -14.36 0.78
C TRP A 34 -12.10 -13.82 -0.63
N ASP A 35 -11.43 -12.70 -0.88
CA ASP A 35 -11.24 -12.16 -2.21
C ASP A 35 -9.99 -12.75 -2.86
N LYS A 36 -10.16 -13.44 -4.00
CA LYS A 36 -9.05 -14.09 -4.72
C LYS A 36 -8.20 -13.11 -5.51
N GLU A 37 -8.79 -12.01 -5.99
CA GLU A 37 -8.13 -11.01 -6.83
C GLU A 37 -7.14 -10.20 -6.00
N HIS A 38 -7.63 -9.66 -4.89
CA HIS A 38 -6.87 -8.88 -3.95
C HIS A 38 -6.20 -9.72 -2.87
N LYS A 39 -6.44 -11.05 -2.79
CA LYS A 39 -5.89 -11.94 -1.77
C LYS A 39 -6.04 -11.35 -0.36
N LEU A 40 -7.26 -10.95 -0.03
CA LEU A 40 -7.63 -10.35 1.24
C LEU A 40 -8.99 -10.88 1.68
N TRP A 41 -9.21 -10.92 2.99
CA TRP A 41 -10.54 -11.14 3.53
C TRP A 41 -11.30 -9.82 3.58
N PHE A 42 -12.61 -9.84 3.34
CA PHE A 42 -13.48 -8.70 3.57
C PHE A 42 -14.74 -9.13 4.33
N ALA A 43 -15.20 -8.25 5.22
CA ALA A 43 -16.48 -8.34 5.88
C ALA A 43 -17.56 -7.77 4.98
N ARG A 44 -18.68 -8.46 4.82
CA ARG A 44 -19.85 -7.94 4.10
C ARG A 44 -20.51 -6.79 4.87
N PRO A 45 -21.23 -5.90 4.18
CA PRO A 45 -22.14 -4.97 4.83
C PRO A 45 -23.09 -5.73 5.78
N GLY A 46 -23.26 -5.20 6.99
CA GLY A 46 -24.07 -5.81 8.04
C GLY A 46 -23.32 -6.77 8.96
N ALA A 47 -22.04 -7.09 8.66
CA ALA A 47 -21.20 -7.87 9.56
C ALA A 47 -20.91 -7.11 10.86
N ASP A 48 -20.84 -7.82 11.98
CA ASP A 48 -20.53 -7.22 13.27
C ASP A 48 -19.02 -6.96 13.41
N LEU A 49 -18.62 -5.70 13.22
CA LEU A 49 -17.24 -5.27 13.30
C LEU A 49 -16.64 -5.43 14.70
N SER A 50 -17.46 -5.48 15.75
CA SER A 50 -16.98 -5.63 17.13
C SER A 50 -16.27 -6.97 17.35
N ARG A 51 -16.60 -7.99 16.55
CA ARG A 51 -15.92 -9.31 16.56
C ARG A 51 -14.72 -9.37 15.62
N LEU A 52 -14.58 -8.38 14.74
CA LEU A 52 -13.49 -8.27 13.76
C LEU A 52 -12.41 -7.27 14.18
N ASP A 53 -12.56 -6.65 15.35
CA ASP A 53 -11.69 -5.57 15.84
C ASP A 53 -10.18 -5.89 15.73
N ARG A 54 -9.81 -7.15 15.98
CA ARG A 54 -8.43 -7.67 15.88
C ARG A 54 -7.88 -7.71 14.45
N TRP A 55 -8.74 -7.87 13.45
CA TRP A 55 -8.39 -7.97 12.03
C TRP A 55 -8.72 -6.69 11.25
N LEU A 56 -9.23 -5.65 11.92
CA LEU A 56 -9.40 -4.36 11.28
C LEU A 56 -8.02 -3.80 10.87
N PRO A 57 -7.94 -3.12 9.70
CA PRO A 57 -6.71 -2.52 9.25
C PRO A 57 -6.29 -1.40 10.21
N ARG A 58 -5.14 -1.56 10.87
CA ARG A 58 -4.54 -0.56 11.76
C ARG A 58 -3.16 -0.20 11.22
N PRO A 59 -3.09 0.60 10.14
CA PRO A 59 -1.80 0.95 9.52
C PRO A 59 -0.87 1.72 10.47
N GLN A 60 -1.43 2.37 11.49
CA GLN A 60 -0.70 3.11 12.53
C GLN A 60 0.07 2.22 13.52
N ASP A 61 -0.34 0.95 13.69
CA ASP A 61 0.29 0.02 14.64
C ASP A 61 1.45 -0.78 13.98
N VAL A 62 1.74 -0.50 12.71
CA VAL A 62 2.75 -1.20 11.91
C VAL A 62 4.11 -0.53 12.04
N SER A 63 5.00 -1.09 12.86
CA SER A 63 6.40 -0.63 13.01
C SER A 63 7.25 -1.09 11.82
N MET A 64 7.75 -0.16 11.00
CA MET A 64 8.68 -0.46 9.91
C MET A 64 10.13 -0.41 10.43
N ASN A 65 10.59 -1.48 11.06
CA ASN A 65 11.97 -1.59 11.56
C ASN A 65 12.89 -2.14 10.47
N GLY A 66 13.45 -1.25 9.67
CA GLY A 66 14.45 -1.53 8.64
C GLY A 66 14.43 -0.39 7.65
N SER A 67 15.53 0.37 7.55
CA SER A 67 15.81 1.47 6.62
C SER A 67 14.58 2.22 6.09
N ASP A 68 14.33 3.45 6.52
CA ASP A 68 13.15 4.20 6.05
C ASP A 68 12.97 4.13 4.50
N PRO A 69 11.84 3.62 3.99
CA PRO A 69 11.64 3.37 2.56
C PRO A 69 11.71 4.65 1.73
N VAL A 70 11.37 5.79 2.33
CA VAL A 70 11.49 7.11 1.70
C VAL A 70 12.97 7.45 1.47
N THR A 71 13.84 7.14 2.42
CA THR A 71 15.29 7.35 2.31
C THR A 71 15.92 6.44 1.25
N GLU A 72 15.57 5.16 1.21
CA GLU A 72 16.08 4.25 0.16
C GLU A 72 15.62 4.71 -1.23
N PHE A 73 14.35 5.11 -1.35
CA PHE A 73 13.83 5.61 -2.61
C PHE A 73 14.52 6.91 -3.03
N ALA A 74 14.82 7.82 -2.09
CA ALA A 74 15.57 9.04 -2.36
C ALA A 74 16.92 8.72 -3.01
N GLN A 75 17.65 7.77 -2.42
CA GLN A 75 18.96 7.38 -2.91
C GLN A 75 18.90 6.78 -4.32
N VAL A 76 17.87 5.98 -4.61
CA VAL A 76 17.64 5.41 -5.96
C VAL A 76 17.34 6.51 -6.98
N LEU A 77 16.50 7.48 -6.63
CA LEU A 77 16.16 8.61 -7.48
C LEU A 77 17.39 9.49 -7.78
N GLU A 78 18.19 9.80 -6.75
CA GLU A 78 19.43 10.57 -6.90
C GLU A 78 20.46 9.83 -7.75
N ASN A 79 20.64 8.52 -7.56
CA ASN A 79 21.54 7.70 -8.37
C ASN A 79 21.08 7.59 -9.83
N ALA A 80 19.78 7.73 -10.08
CA ALA A 80 19.22 7.82 -11.42
C ALA A 80 19.36 9.22 -12.06
N GLY A 81 19.96 10.18 -11.36
CA GLY A 81 20.15 11.54 -11.86
C GLY A 81 18.95 12.47 -11.66
N LEU A 82 17.93 12.06 -10.88
CA LEU A 82 16.84 12.93 -10.48
C LEU A 82 17.28 13.80 -9.31
N VAL A 83 17.07 15.11 -9.42
CA VAL A 83 17.48 16.08 -8.40
C VAL A 83 16.30 16.37 -7.49
N LEU A 84 16.36 15.76 -6.30
CA LEU A 84 15.41 16.00 -5.22
C LEU A 84 15.84 17.23 -4.41
N LYS A 85 14.88 18.12 -4.11
CA LYS A 85 15.12 19.24 -3.16
C LYS A 85 14.86 18.81 -1.71
N GLU A 86 14.02 17.81 -1.54
CA GLU A 86 13.46 17.31 -0.29
C GLU A 86 13.29 15.79 -0.41
N LEU A 87 13.02 15.11 0.70
CA LEU A 87 12.71 13.68 0.68
C LEU A 87 11.55 13.38 -0.28
N PRO A 88 11.58 12.25 -1.01
CA PRO A 88 10.59 11.95 -2.02
C PRO A 88 9.23 11.67 -1.40
N VAL A 89 8.18 12.25 -1.98
CA VAL A 89 6.81 12.06 -1.50
C VAL A 89 6.26 10.77 -2.08
N MET A 90 6.01 9.79 -1.22
CA MET A 90 5.48 8.48 -1.59
C MET A 90 3.97 8.37 -1.32
N ASP A 91 3.19 9.31 -1.83
CA ASP A 91 1.73 9.43 -1.63
C ASP A 91 0.91 8.74 -2.73
N GLY A 92 1.55 8.00 -3.62
CA GLY A 92 0.93 7.39 -4.79
C GLY A 92 0.60 8.39 -5.89
N LYS A 93 1.10 9.64 -5.86
CA LYS A 93 0.96 10.61 -6.96
C LYS A 93 2.26 10.74 -7.75
N ILE A 94 2.14 11.26 -8.97
CA ILE A 94 3.29 11.55 -9.83
C ILE A 94 3.88 12.89 -9.41
N HIS A 95 5.15 12.86 -9.01
CA HIS A 95 5.93 14.04 -8.65
C HIS A 95 6.95 14.33 -9.76
N ARG A 96 6.94 15.58 -10.26
CA ARG A 96 7.83 16.05 -11.33
C ARG A 96 9.04 16.74 -10.73
N VAL A 97 10.23 16.30 -11.11
CA VAL A 97 11.51 16.80 -10.58
C VAL A 97 12.50 17.13 -11.70
N PRO A 98 13.41 18.08 -11.48
CA PRO A 98 14.53 18.30 -12.41
C PRO A 98 15.47 17.09 -12.42
N THR A 99 16.19 16.91 -13.53
CA THR A 99 17.35 16.01 -13.60
C THR A 99 18.67 16.79 -13.56
N ALA A 100 19.79 16.10 -13.30
CA ALA A 100 21.10 16.74 -13.19
C ALA A 100 21.49 17.53 -14.46
N ASP A 101 21.06 17.05 -15.63
CA ASP A 101 21.31 17.68 -16.93
C ASP A 101 20.30 18.78 -17.31
N ASP A 102 19.29 19.05 -16.48
CA ASP A 102 18.23 20.01 -16.81
C ASP A 102 18.69 21.47 -16.71
N LYS A 103 18.26 22.27 -17.69
CA LYS A 103 18.37 23.73 -17.60
C LYS A 103 17.42 24.25 -16.51
N LYS A 104 17.80 25.37 -15.89
CA LYS A 104 17.05 26.02 -14.81
C LYS A 104 15.55 26.15 -15.17
N GLY A 105 14.69 25.41 -14.47
CA GLY A 105 13.23 25.43 -14.64
C GLY A 105 12.64 24.22 -15.35
N GLN A 106 13.45 23.33 -15.93
CA GLN A 106 12.98 22.07 -16.52
C GLN A 106 12.73 21.00 -15.45
N LYS A 107 11.74 20.13 -15.70
CA LYS A 107 11.36 19.01 -14.83
C LYS A 107 11.23 17.74 -15.67
N SER A 108 12.36 17.32 -16.23
CA SER A 108 12.44 16.17 -17.13
C SER A 108 12.35 14.83 -16.39
N GLY A 109 12.47 14.82 -15.06
CA GLY A 109 12.27 13.65 -14.22
C GLY A 109 10.84 13.56 -13.70
N ALA A 110 10.36 12.33 -13.52
CA ALA A 110 9.17 12.03 -12.76
C ALA A 110 9.37 10.81 -11.89
N TYR A 111 8.73 10.78 -10.73
CA TYR A 111 8.65 9.58 -9.91
C TYR A 111 7.26 9.43 -9.30
N ARG A 112 6.95 8.22 -8.86
CA ARG A 112 5.76 7.88 -8.09
C ARG A 112 6.14 6.81 -7.08
N GLY A 113 5.93 7.11 -5.80
CA GLY A 113 6.16 6.15 -4.72
C GLY A 113 4.86 5.75 -4.05
N PHE A 114 4.82 4.51 -3.56
CA PHE A 114 3.72 3.86 -2.87
C PHE A 114 4.26 3.36 -1.52
N LEU A 115 3.62 3.75 -0.42
CA LEU A 115 3.89 3.21 0.93
C LEU A 115 2.87 2.14 1.33
N ASP A 116 1.91 1.87 0.45
CA ASP A 116 0.81 0.95 0.61
C ASP A 116 1.27 -0.51 0.41
N GLY A 117 1.67 -1.15 1.52
CA GLY A 117 2.04 -2.56 1.55
C GLY A 117 3.56 -2.74 1.53
N ARG A 118 4.12 -3.30 0.45
CA ARG A 118 5.58 -3.30 0.23
C ARG A 118 5.93 -1.99 -0.45
N PRO A 119 6.68 -1.08 0.18
CA PRO A 119 6.99 0.18 -0.44
C PRO A 119 7.62 -0.04 -1.80
N ALA A 120 7.07 0.63 -2.80
CA ALA A 120 7.44 0.43 -4.18
C ALA A 120 7.27 1.74 -4.91
N GLY A 121 7.82 1.84 -6.09
CA GLY A 121 7.71 3.04 -6.88
C GLY A 121 8.22 2.84 -8.27
N TRP A 122 8.18 3.91 -9.03
CA TRP A 122 8.89 3.98 -10.28
C TRP A 122 9.40 5.39 -10.47
N TYR A 123 10.42 5.51 -11.31
CA TYR A 123 10.93 6.77 -11.75
C TYR A 123 11.21 6.73 -13.24
N ARG A 124 11.24 7.90 -13.85
CA ARG A 124 11.46 8.07 -15.28
C ARG A 124 12.20 9.36 -15.53
N ASP A 125 13.23 9.28 -16.35
CA ASP A 125 13.80 10.44 -17.03
C ASP A 125 13.21 10.50 -18.44
N TYR A 126 12.52 11.59 -18.78
CA TYR A 126 11.94 11.80 -20.10
C TYR A 126 12.97 12.17 -21.17
N ARG A 127 14.25 12.31 -20.81
CA ARG A 127 15.36 12.54 -21.75
C ARG A 127 16.06 11.26 -22.18
N SER A 128 15.95 10.20 -21.38
CA SER A 128 16.46 8.89 -21.78
C SER A 128 15.70 8.41 -23.01
N ALA A 129 16.42 7.79 -23.95
CA ALA A 129 15.83 7.20 -25.14
C ALA A 129 14.87 6.04 -24.80
N ASP A 130 15.03 5.46 -23.60
CA ASP A 130 14.11 4.48 -23.04
C ASP A 130 12.79 5.13 -22.57
N ASP A 131 11.70 4.78 -23.25
CA ASP A 131 10.36 5.27 -22.93
C ASP A 131 9.76 4.62 -21.65
N SER A 132 10.39 3.58 -21.12
CA SER A 132 9.85 2.80 -20.01
C SER A 132 10.28 3.36 -18.64
N PRO A 133 9.33 3.57 -17.69
CA PRO A 133 9.68 3.92 -16.32
C PRO A 133 10.41 2.76 -15.63
N ILE A 134 11.47 3.08 -14.88
CA ILE A 134 12.22 2.10 -14.09
C ILE A 134 11.49 1.89 -12.77
N THR A 135 11.16 0.64 -12.46
CA THR A 135 10.49 0.27 -11.22
C THR A 135 11.49 0.06 -10.10
N TRP A 136 11.16 0.56 -8.91
CA TRP A 136 11.87 0.31 -7.67
C TRP A 136 10.95 -0.40 -6.69
N THR A 137 11.52 -1.28 -5.87
CA THR A 137 10.82 -1.93 -4.77
C THR A 137 11.74 -1.92 -3.57
N PHE A 138 11.21 -1.55 -2.41
CA PHE A 138 11.98 -1.42 -1.19
C PHE A 138 12.65 -2.75 -0.80
N SER A 139 13.95 -2.66 -0.58
CA SER A 139 14.85 -3.78 -0.32
C SER A 139 14.71 -4.30 1.10
N GLY A 140 14.36 -3.43 2.07
CA GLY A 140 14.02 -3.84 3.44
C GLY A 140 12.72 -4.65 3.56
N GLY A 141 12.01 -4.86 2.44
CA GLY A 141 10.77 -5.63 2.33
C GLY A 141 10.86 -7.11 2.75
N GLU A 142 12.06 -7.67 2.87
CA GLU A 142 12.25 -9.05 3.36
C GLU A 142 12.08 -9.17 4.89
N GLN A 143 12.09 -8.04 5.62
CA GLN A 143 11.94 -7.97 7.08
C GLN A 143 10.64 -7.29 7.56
N THR A 144 9.74 -6.87 6.66
CA THR A 144 8.43 -6.35 7.11
C THR A 144 7.59 -7.51 7.63
N ASP A 145 7.08 -7.38 8.85
CA ASP A 145 6.20 -8.36 9.44
C ASP A 145 4.99 -8.68 8.51
N PRO A 146 4.67 -9.97 8.26
CA PRO A 146 3.58 -10.35 7.36
C PRO A 146 2.21 -9.77 7.73
N ARG A 147 1.95 -9.57 9.03
CA ARG A 147 0.70 -8.97 9.53
C ARG A 147 0.69 -7.47 9.24
N ALA A 148 1.80 -6.79 9.45
CA ALA A 148 1.98 -5.39 9.04
C ALA A 148 1.62 -5.14 7.57
N ARG A 149 2.09 -6.01 6.67
CA ARG A 149 1.76 -5.95 5.24
C ARG A 149 0.27 -6.12 4.96
N LEU A 150 -0.41 -6.98 5.71
CA LEU A 150 -1.85 -7.19 5.58
C LEU A 150 -2.65 -5.96 6.03
N HIS A 151 -2.27 -5.32 7.13
CA HIS A 151 -2.93 -4.10 7.62
C HIS A 151 -2.82 -2.96 6.60
N LEU A 152 -1.64 -2.74 6.02
CA LEU A 152 -1.43 -1.71 4.99
C LEU A 152 -2.24 -2.00 3.72
N LYS A 153 -2.27 -3.27 3.28
CA LYS A 153 -3.00 -3.67 2.09
C LYS A 153 -4.51 -3.52 2.25
N ALA A 154 -5.05 -3.98 3.38
CA ALA A 154 -6.48 -3.84 3.68
C ALA A 154 -6.89 -2.37 3.80
N HIS A 155 -6.08 -1.52 4.45
CA HIS A 155 -6.34 -0.09 4.54
C HIS A 155 -6.36 0.60 3.17
N SER A 156 -5.44 0.23 2.28
CA SER A 156 -5.31 0.87 0.96
C SER A 156 -6.44 0.47 0.03
N MET A 157 -6.86 -0.80 0.09
CA MET A 157 -8.07 -1.26 -0.62
C MET A 157 -9.31 -0.51 -0.13
N GLN A 158 -9.44 -0.31 1.19
CA GLN A 158 -10.54 0.48 1.73
C GLN A 158 -10.55 1.90 1.17
N ARG A 159 -9.41 2.61 1.20
CA ARG A 159 -9.31 3.97 0.65
C ARG A 159 -9.59 4.06 -0.84
N ARG A 160 -9.14 3.06 -1.62
CA ARG A 160 -9.40 3.01 -3.06
C ARG A 160 -10.89 2.88 -3.35
N GLU A 161 -11.58 2.00 -2.64
CA GLU A 161 -13.03 1.82 -2.84
C GLU A 161 -13.85 3.01 -2.36
N ASP A 162 -13.46 3.65 -1.27
CA ASP A 162 -14.11 4.88 -0.82
C ASP A 162 -13.88 6.03 -1.82
N ALA A 163 -12.69 6.12 -2.44
CA ALA A 163 -12.42 7.11 -3.49
C ALA A 163 -13.11 6.81 -4.83
N GLU A 164 -13.40 5.53 -5.14
CA GLU A 164 -14.18 5.15 -6.33
C GLU A 164 -15.70 5.33 -6.14
N ARG A 165 -16.15 5.58 -4.90
CA ARG A 165 -17.56 5.75 -4.54
C ARG A 165 -17.99 7.20 -4.38
N ASP A 166 -17.03 8.12 -4.24
CA ASP A 166 -17.22 9.58 -4.20
C ASP A 166 -17.14 10.17 -5.62
#